data_AF-A0A6V7KBX3-F1
#
_entry.id   AF-A0A6V7KBX3-F1
#
_cell.length_a   1.000
_cell.length_b   1.000
_cell.length_c   1.000
_cell.angle_alpha   90.00
_cell.angle_beta   90.00
_cell.angle_gamma   90.00
#
_symmetry.space_group_name_H-M   'P 1'
#
loop_
_entity.id
_entity.type
_entity.pdbx_description
1 polymer ?
#
loop_
_entity_poly.entity_id
_entity_poly.type
_entity_poly.pdbx_seq_one_letter_code
_entity_poly.pdbx_strand_id
1 'polypeptide(L)'
;MLPNHFVRSQTGRIASVLFAALLIAGCPGQAPQQPSPDVQGQAGASSYYYLQQMEQSRDNNKAGWQLLAIRALIQEGKLSQATEQFNALPAQLAQPQQREQQLLKAEIAAANNDSNGTTAALQWLDVSALSADQQARYYQVQINAHQGQPSADLLRAYIAQEPQLKGDEHQKNIDQTWVALTQMSAQAASSVLINANENVLAGWMDLLTTNQNNRESSDLLKAALSDWQTRYPRHPAAQTLPTPLASGQTALPVAGGGIGSSIALLLPLNGQAQVFANAIQQGFNAAKSGQASMAYSAPADTASAATDNETVTSISAPYATPASVSQAPEAASGVSVKVYDTTSQPVANLVAQAQKDGASLIVGPLLKNDVEQLTSQQTTMNILALNQPEHVQNTPNMCFFALSPEDEARDAAQFIHHQGKQQPLLLVPRGALGDRVINAFAQAWQSQGGNTLLQQRFGNTAELKQAINSGAGLSLNGQPVNVMSSVAQPGTTIGGLTIPAQIEPTVSTSGNVDAVYILATPDELALIKPMIDMHTTSQSRTALYASSRSFQAGLGPDFRLEMEGLQFSEIPLLAGSNPALMQQVASQFKNDYSLVRLYAMGMDAWALANHFADL
;
A
#
# COMPACT_ATOMS: atom_id res chain seq x y z
N MET A 1 -0.30 -94.70 -50.42
CA MET A 1 0.42 -93.47 -50.01
C MET A 1 -0.66 -92.50 -49.57
N LEU A 2 -0.80 -91.97 -48.36
CA LEU A 2 -0.11 -91.97 -47.06
C LEU A 2 -1.23 -91.71 -46.00
N PRO A 3 -1.04 -92.10 -44.73
CA PRO A 3 -2.02 -91.89 -43.65
C PRO A 3 -1.83 -90.53 -42.95
N ASN A 4 -2.75 -90.16 -42.05
CA ASN A 4 -2.56 -89.30 -40.84
C ASN A 4 -3.93 -88.73 -40.40
N HIS A 5 -4.25 -88.41 -39.15
CA HIS A 5 -3.92 -88.88 -37.80
C HIS A 5 -5.07 -88.28 -36.93
N PHE A 6 -5.51 -89.00 -35.89
CA PHE A 6 -6.48 -88.53 -34.88
C PHE A 6 -6.01 -87.26 -34.16
N VAL A 7 -6.93 -86.38 -33.75
CA VAL A 7 -6.98 -85.83 -32.38
C VAL A 7 -8.43 -85.53 -31.96
N ARG A 8 -8.83 -86.15 -30.85
CA ARG A 8 -10.05 -85.89 -30.05
C ARG A 8 -9.71 -84.74 -29.10
N SER A 9 -10.46 -83.64 -29.07
CA SER A 9 -10.36 -82.64 -28.00
C SER A 9 -11.70 -82.46 -27.29
N GLN A 10 -11.62 -82.50 -25.96
CA GLN A 10 -12.73 -82.35 -25.02
C GLN A 10 -13.17 -80.88 -24.95
N THR A 11 -14.34 -80.56 -25.47
CA THR A 11 -14.94 -79.21 -25.36
C THR A 11 -16.27 -79.28 -24.62
N GLY A 12 -16.25 -79.75 -23.36
CA GLY A 12 -17.47 -80.01 -22.59
C GLY A 12 -17.52 -79.45 -21.18
N ARG A 13 -16.50 -78.71 -20.69
CA ARG A 13 -16.44 -78.29 -19.28
C ARG A 13 -15.97 -76.85 -19.01
N ILE A 14 -16.07 -75.94 -19.99
CA ILE A 14 -15.71 -74.53 -19.80
C ILE A 14 -16.95 -73.60 -19.87
N ALA A 15 -18.08 -74.07 -20.42
CA ALA A 15 -19.27 -73.23 -20.59
C ALA A 15 -20.02 -72.92 -19.27
N SER A 16 -19.83 -73.70 -18.21
CA SER A 16 -20.54 -73.53 -16.93
C SER A 16 -19.82 -72.63 -15.92
N VAL A 17 -18.55 -72.28 -16.13
CA VAL A 17 -17.80 -71.37 -15.23
C VAL A 17 -17.93 -69.90 -15.69
N LEU A 18 -18.19 -69.66 -16.98
CA LEU A 18 -18.36 -68.30 -17.53
C LEU A 18 -19.70 -67.65 -17.20
N PHE A 19 -20.74 -68.42 -16.87
CA PHE A 19 -22.06 -67.86 -16.54
C PHE A 19 -22.23 -67.51 -15.04
N ALA A 20 -21.43 -68.11 -14.16
CA ALA A 20 -21.45 -67.79 -12.72
C ALA A 20 -20.62 -66.54 -12.35
N ALA A 21 -19.72 -66.09 -13.24
CA ALA A 21 -18.91 -64.88 -13.02
C ALA A 21 -19.63 -63.56 -13.40
N LEU A 22 -20.79 -63.63 -14.07
CA LEU A 22 -21.51 -62.45 -14.57
C LEU A 22 -22.60 -61.91 -13.62
N LEU A 23 -22.80 -62.52 -12.44
CA LEU A 23 -23.79 -62.08 -11.44
C LEU A 23 -23.18 -61.43 -10.18
N ILE A 24 -21.86 -61.19 -10.14
CA ILE A 24 -21.17 -60.51 -9.00
C ILE A 24 -20.57 -59.15 -9.41
N ALA A 25 -20.96 -58.58 -10.56
CA ALA A 25 -20.50 -57.26 -11.01
C ALA A 25 -21.60 -56.18 -10.89
N GLY A 26 -22.42 -56.26 -9.84
CA GLY A 26 -23.56 -55.36 -9.61
C GLY A 26 -23.51 -54.55 -8.31
N CYS A 27 -22.39 -54.53 -7.58
CA CYS A 27 -22.21 -53.50 -6.55
C CYS A 27 -21.87 -52.18 -7.27
N PRO A 28 -22.66 -51.10 -7.13
CA PRO A 28 -22.18 -49.79 -7.54
C PRO A 28 -20.98 -49.47 -6.65
N GLY A 29 -19.78 -49.74 -7.16
CA GLY A 29 -18.56 -49.31 -6.51
C GLY A 29 -18.64 -47.79 -6.39
N GLN A 30 -18.76 -47.29 -5.15
CA GLN A 30 -18.54 -45.88 -4.88
C GLN A 30 -17.15 -45.55 -5.43
N ALA A 31 -17.13 -44.76 -6.50
CA ALA A 31 -15.91 -44.14 -6.98
C ALA A 31 -15.22 -43.47 -5.78
N PRO A 32 -13.88 -43.51 -5.67
CA PRO A 32 -13.19 -42.88 -4.56
C PRO A 32 -13.65 -41.41 -4.48
N GLN A 33 -14.46 -41.09 -3.48
CA GLN A 33 -14.97 -39.75 -3.28
C GLN A 33 -13.76 -38.90 -2.91
N GLN A 34 -13.43 -37.90 -3.75
CA GLN A 34 -12.51 -36.84 -3.33
C GLN A 34 -13.03 -36.29 -1.99
N PRO A 35 -12.13 -36.05 -1.02
CA PRO A 35 -12.54 -35.48 0.27
C PRO A 35 -13.30 -34.18 0.01
N SER A 36 -14.46 -34.03 0.64
CA SER A 36 -15.25 -32.82 0.50
C SER A 36 -14.43 -31.61 0.97
N PRO A 37 -14.43 -30.51 0.20
CA PRO A 37 -13.70 -29.31 0.60
C PRO A 37 -14.26 -28.76 1.91
N ASP A 38 -13.38 -28.37 2.81
CA ASP A 38 -13.76 -27.64 4.03
C ASP A 38 -14.08 -26.19 3.66
N VAL A 39 -15.37 -25.91 3.46
CA VAL A 39 -15.87 -24.56 3.17
C VAL A 39 -15.82 -23.63 4.38
N GLN A 40 -15.63 -24.16 5.59
CA GLN A 40 -15.65 -23.39 6.84
C GLN A 40 -14.24 -22.95 7.27
N GLY A 41 -13.20 -23.70 6.90
CA GLY A 41 -11.79 -23.40 7.16
C GLY A 41 -11.18 -22.40 6.17
N GLN A 42 -9.90 -22.08 6.35
CA GLN A 42 -9.17 -21.07 5.57
C GLN A 42 -8.99 -21.42 4.08
N ALA A 43 -9.01 -20.41 3.20
CA ALA A 43 -8.66 -20.57 1.77
C ALA A 43 -7.18 -20.26 1.60
N GLY A 44 -6.34 -21.30 1.61
CA GLY A 44 -4.90 -21.15 1.45
C GLY A 44 -4.40 -21.20 0.00
N ALA A 45 -5.28 -21.44 -0.99
CA ALA A 45 -4.91 -21.56 -2.40
C ALA A 45 -5.57 -20.47 -3.27
N SER A 46 -5.07 -20.32 -4.50
CA SER A 46 -5.58 -19.31 -5.44
C SER A 46 -6.96 -19.66 -5.99
N SER A 47 -7.67 -18.65 -6.49
CA SER A 47 -8.94 -18.80 -7.19
C SER A 47 -8.84 -19.78 -8.36
N TYR A 48 -7.74 -19.73 -9.11
CA TYR A 48 -7.46 -20.65 -10.21
C TYR A 48 -7.45 -22.12 -9.75
N TYR A 49 -6.78 -22.41 -8.64
CA TYR A 49 -6.74 -23.76 -8.08
C TYR A 49 -8.15 -24.26 -7.73
N TYR A 50 -8.94 -23.45 -7.04
CA TYR A 50 -10.30 -23.85 -6.63
C TYR A 50 -11.26 -23.99 -7.80
N LEU A 51 -11.17 -23.12 -8.81
CA LEU A 51 -11.95 -23.23 -10.06
C LEU A 51 -11.58 -24.52 -10.81
N GLN A 52 -10.30 -24.87 -10.87
CA GLN A 52 -9.85 -26.12 -11.46
C GLN A 52 -10.38 -27.35 -10.70
N GLN A 53 -10.35 -27.32 -9.35
CA GLN A 53 -10.93 -28.40 -8.53
C GLN A 53 -12.46 -28.51 -8.72
N MET A 54 -13.15 -27.38 -8.89
CA MET A 54 -14.57 -27.34 -9.20
C MET A 54 -14.89 -28.01 -10.53
N GLU A 55 -14.12 -27.75 -11.59
CA GLU A 55 -14.32 -28.36 -12.92
C GLU A 55 -14.10 -29.89 -12.91
N GLN A 56 -13.20 -30.37 -12.07
CA GLN A 56 -12.85 -31.78 -11.95
C GLN A 56 -13.80 -32.56 -11.01
N SER A 57 -14.55 -31.86 -10.16
CA SER A 57 -15.42 -32.46 -9.13
C SER A 57 -16.83 -32.78 -9.66
N ARG A 58 -17.40 -33.90 -9.19
CA ARG A 58 -18.79 -34.29 -9.46
C ARG A 58 -19.77 -33.80 -8.37
N ASP A 59 -20.97 -33.41 -8.80
CA ASP A 59 -22.18 -33.03 -8.07
C ASP A 59 -21.98 -32.35 -6.69
N ASN A 60 -21.98 -33.11 -5.58
CA ASN A 60 -22.10 -32.52 -4.24
C ASN A 60 -20.86 -31.75 -3.74
N ASN A 61 -19.65 -32.09 -4.23
CA ASN A 61 -18.43 -31.40 -3.85
C ASN A 61 -18.17 -30.14 -4.69
N LYS A 62 -18.82 -30.04 -5.85
CA LYS A 62 -18.64 -28.93 -6.79
C LYS A 62 -19.02 -27.59 -6.17
N ALA A 63 -20.16 -27.54 -5.47
CA ALA A 63 -20.62 -26.35 -4.78
C ALA A 63 -19.64 -25.87 -3.69
N GLY A 64 -18.99 -26.80 -2.99
CA GLY A 64 -17.99 -26.44 -1.97
C GLY A 64 -16.74 -25.82 -2.58
N TRP A 65 -16.23 -26.38 -3.67
CA TRP A 65 -15.10 -25.79 -4.41
C TRP A 65 -15.45 -24.45 -5.04
N GLN A 66 -16.68 -24.28 -5.51
CA GLN A 66 -17.18 -23.01 -6.03
C GLN A 66 -17.23 -21.93 -4.93
N LEU A 67 -17.69 -22.25 -3.72
CA LEU A 67 -17.67 -21.33 -2.57
C LEU A 67 -16.23 -20.93 -2.19
N LEU A 68 -15.29 -21.89 -2.17
CA LEU A 68 -13.87 -21.59 -1.95
C LEU A 68 -13.27 -20.72 -3.06
N ALA A 69 -13.65 -20.97 -4.32
CA ALA A 69 -13.22 -20.18 -5.46
C ALA A 69 -13.74 -18.74 -5.37
N ILE A 70 -15.03 -18.54 -5.05
CA ILE A 70 -15.62 -17.22 -4.84
C ILE A 70 -14.86 -16.47 -3.75
N ARG A 71 -14.57 -17.13 -2.62
CA ARG A 71 -13.78 -16.54 -1.54
C ARG A 71 -12.40 -16.06 -1.99
N ALA A 72 -11.67 -16.92 -2.70
CA ALA A 72 -10.36 -16.57 -3.24
C ALA A 72 -10.45 -15.46 -4.30
N LEU A 73 -11.50 -15.43 -5.13
CA LEU A 73 -11.74 -14.36 -6.10
C LEU A 73 -11.98 -13.00 -5.41
N ILE A 74 -12.70 -12.98 -4.28
CA ILE A 74 -12.88 -11.77 -3.47
C ILE A 74 -11.54 -11.29 -2.92
N GLN A 75 -10.74 -12.21 -2.35
CA GLN A 75 -9.41 -11.89 -1.81
C GLN A 75 -8.42 -11.41 -2.87
N GLU A 76 -8.54 -11.91 -4.11
CA GLU A 76 -7.75 -11.49 -5.27
C GLU A 76 -8.29 -10.22 -5.96
N GLY A 77 -9.37 -9.61 -5.44
CA GLY A 77 -9.98 -8.40 -6.01
C GLY A 77 -10.77 -8.61 -7.32
N LYS A 78 -11.00 -9.86 -7.73
CA LYS A 78 -11.70 -10.23 -8.98
C LYS A 78 -13.23 -10.26 -8.79
N LEU A 79 -13.81 -9.13 -8.36
CA LEU A 79 -15.21 -9.06 -7.89
C LEU A 79 -16.25 -9.41 -8.96
N SER A 80 -16.03 -9.05 -10.22
CA SER A 80 -16.94 -9.40 -11.32
C SER A 80 -17.03 -10.91 -11.50
N GLN A 81 -15.90 -11.61 -11.46
CA GLN A 81 -15.84 -13.07 -11.55
C GLN A 81 -16.42 -13.73 -10.29
N ALA A 82 -16.13 -13.17 -9.10
CA ALA A 82 -16.72 -13.65 -7.85
C ALA A 82 -18.26 -13.58 -7.89
N THR A 83 -18.81 -12.48 -8.40
CA THR A 83 -20.26 -12.27 -8.53
C THR A 83 -20.88 -13.22 -9.55
N GLU A 84 -20.22 -13.44 -10.69
CA GLU A 84 -20.66 -14.42 -11.70
C GLU A 84 -20.70 -15.84 -11.11
N GLN A 85 -19.61 -16.26 -10.45
CA GLN A 85 -19.54 -17.57 -9.81
C GLN A 85 -20.55 -17.70 -8.65
N PHE A 86 -20.82 -16.62 -7.92
CA PHE A 86 -21.84 -16.60 -6.87
C PHE A 86 -23.26 -16.78 -7.43
N ASN A 87 -23.59 -16.09 -8.52
CA ASN A 87 -24.89 -16.21 -9.19
C ASN A 87 -25.09 -17.59 -9.84
N ALA A 88 -24.00 -18.26 -10.19
CA ALA A 88 -24.00 -19.62 -10.73
C ALA A 88 -24.08 -20.72 -9.64
N LEU A 89 -24.23 -20.38 -8.35
CA LEU A 89 -24.36 -21.37 -7.28
C LEU A 89 -25.67 -22.17 -7.42
N PRO A 90 -25.67 -23.49 -7.13
CA PRO A 90 -26.89 -24.29 -7.12
C PRO A 90 -27.95 -23.77 -6.14
N ALA A 91 -29.23 -23.87 -6.52
CA ALA A 91 -30.34 -23.44 -5.67
C ALA A 91 -30.50 -24.26 -4.37
N GLN A 92 -29.97 -25.48 -4.33
CA GLN A 92 -30.01 -26.37 -3.16
C GLN A 92 -28.59 -26.62 -2.67
N LEU A 93 -28.23 -25.97 -1.57
CA LEU A 93 -26.95 -26.14 -0.87
C LEU A 93 -27.15 -26.85 0.48
N ALA A 94 -26.15 -27.57 0.96
CA ALA A 94 -26.15 -28.12 2.31
C ALA A 94 -26.04 -27.02 3.38
N GLN A 95 -26.50 -27.27 4.61
CA GLN A 95 -26.53 -26.25 5.68
C GLN A 95 -25.19 -25.53 5.95
N PRO A 96 -24.01 -26.19 5.96
CA PRO A 96 -22.71 -25.50 6.02
C PRO A 96 -22.44 -24.58 4.83
N GLN A 97 -22.83 -25.00 3.62
CA GLN A 97 -22.62 -24.26 2.38
C GLN A 97 -23.57 -23.06 2.26
N GLN A 98 -24.81 -23.18 2.76
CA GLN A 98 -25.76 -22.06 2.82
C GLN A 98 -25.24 -20.94 3.72
N ARG A 99 -24.66 -21.27 4.88
CA ARG A 99 -24.06 -20.27 5.78
C ARG A 99 -22.87 -19.58 5.13
N GLU A 100 -21.99 -20.35 4.49
CA GLU A 100 -20.86 -19.80 3.75
C GLU A 100 -21.32 -18.89 2.60
N GLN A 101 -22.36 -19.29 1.86
CA GLN A 101 -22.95 -18.46 0.81
C GLN A 101 -23.46 -17.12 1.36
N GLN A 102 -24.16 -17.11 2.50
CA GLN A 102 -24.65 -15.85 3.08
C GLN A 102 -23.51 -14.94 3.54
N LEU A 103 -22.44 -15.51 4.10
CA LEU A 103 -21.24 -14.73 4.46
C LEU A 103 -20.56 -14.16 3.21
N LEU A 104 -20.37 -14.97 2.15
CA LEU A 104 -19.81 -14.53 0.87
C LEU A 104 -20.65 -13.43 0.22
N LYS A 105 -21.97 -13.47 0.36
CA LYS A 105 -22.85 -12.40 -0.11
C LYS A 105 -22.51 -11.05 0.55
N ALA A 106 -22.27 -11.07 1.87
CA ALA A 106 -21.87 -9.88 2.60
C ALA A 106 -20.45 -9.44 2.21
N GLU A 107 -19.51 -10.37 2.03
CA GLU A 107 -18.14 -10.08 1.57
C GLU A 107 -18.12 -9.44 0.17
N ILE A 108 -18.93 -9.94 -0.78
CA ILE A 108 -19.07 -9.36 -2.13
C ILE A 108 -19.69 -7.95 -2.06
N ALA A 109 -20.74 -7.76 -1.27
CA ALA A 109 -21.37 -6.45 -1.12
C ALA A 109 -20.38 -5.43 -0.52
N ALA A 110 -19.64 -5.83 0.51
CA ALA A 110 -18.65 -4.99 1.16
C ALA A 110 -17.49 -4.64 0.22
N ALA A 111 -16.99 -5.61 -0.56
CA ALA A 111 -15.93 -5.38 -1.53
C ALA A 111 -16.36 -4.45 -2.68
N ASN A 112 -17.66 -4.41 -3.00
CA ASN A 112 -18.24 -3.45 -3.97
C ASN A 112 -18.58 -2.07 -3.35
N ASN A 113 -18.22 -1.81 -2.09
CA ASN A 113 -18.61 -0.61 -1.34
C ASN A 113 -20.14 -0.42 -1.21
N ASP A 114 -20.93 -1.50 -1.29
CA ASP A 114 -22.38 -1.46 -1.07
C ASP A 114 -22.71 -1.66 0.41
N SER A 115 -22.68 -0.57 1.20
CA SER A 115 -22.96 -0.61 2.64
C SER A 115 -24.38 -1.08 2.97
N ASN A 116 -25.36 -0.75 2.12
CA ASN A 116 -26.76 -1.17 2.31
C ASN A 116 -26.91 -2.68 2.06
N GLY A 117 -26.34 -3.17 0.97
CA GLY A 117 -26.30 -4.60 0.65
C GLY A 117 -25.53 -5.40 1.70
N THR A 118 -24.43 -4.85 2.22
CA THR A 118 -23.64 -5.47 3.29
C THR A 118 -24.46 -5.61 4.56
N THR A 119 -25.08 -4.53 5.04
CA THR A 119 -25.92 -4.55 6.25
C THR A 119 -27.09 -5.52 6.11
N ALA A 120 -27.76 -5.52 4.95
CA ALA A 120 -28.87 -6.42 4.67
C ALA A 120 -28.45 -7.90 4.60
N ALA A 121 -27.24 -8.18 4.11
CA ALA A 121 -26.70 -9.54 4.07
C ALA A 121 -26.29 -10.05 5.46
N LEU A 122 -25.73 -9.18 6.31
CA LEU A 122 -25.26 -9.54 7.65
C LEU A 122 -26.41 -9.72 8.65
N GLN A 123 -27.53 -9.00 8.51
CA GLN A 123 -28.65 -9.01 9.47
C GLN A 123 -29.23 -10.41 9.73
N TRP A 124 -29.20 -11.29 8.73
CA TRP A 124 -29.81 -12.62 8.80
C TRP A 124 -28.83 -13.73 9.19
N LEU A 125 -27.57 -13.38 9.48
CA LEU A 125 -26.52 -14.33 9.79
C LEU A 125 -26.48 -14.60 11.30
N ASP A 126 -26.69 -15.85 11.70
CA ASP A 126 -26.49 -16.28 13.08
C ASP A 126 -24.99 -16.49 13.35
N VAL A 127 -24.35 -15.48 13.93
CA VAL A 127 -22.92 -15.47 14.27
C VAL A 127 -22.54 -16.61 15.21
N SER A 128 -23.46 -17.03 16.10
CA SER A 128 -23.20 -18.11 17.06
C SER A 128 -23.08 -19.48 16.40
N ALA A 129 -23.68 -19.64 15.21
CA ALA A 129 -23.58 -20.86 14.42
C ALA A 129 -22.30 -20.93 13.59
N LEU A 130 -21.60 -19.82 13.34
CA LEU A 130 -20.42 -19.76 12.47
C LEU A 130 -19.19 -20.44 13.09
N SER A 131 -18.30 -21.00 12.26
CA SER A 131 -16.96 -21.44 12.70
C SER A 131 -16.11 -20.26 13.16
N ALA A 132 -15.01 -20.51 13.88
CA ALA A 132 -14.10 -19.43 14.30
C ALA A 132 -13.56 -18.62 13.10
N ASP A 133 -13.15 -19.29 12.02
CA ASP A 133 -12.70 -18.64 10.78
C ASP A 133 -13.82 -17.84 10.09
N GLN A 134 -15.06 -18.32 10.13
CA GLN A 134 -16.22 -17.59 9.59
C GLN A 134 -16.58 -16.38 10.45
N GLN A 135 -16.47 -16.48 11.78
CA GLN A 135 -16.69 -15.36 12.69
C GLN A 135 -15.65 -14.25 12.48
N ALA A 136 -14.37 -14.61 12.33
CA ALA A 136 -13.31 -13.65 12.04
C ALA A 136 -13.61 -12.86 10.75
N ARG A 137 -14.00 -13.56 9.68
CA ARG A 137 -14.41 -12.92 8.41
C ARG A 137 -15.65 -12.07 8.56
N TYR A 138 -16.66 -12.55 9.28
CA TYR A 138 -17.88 -11.78 9.56
C TYR A 138 -17.56 -10.44 10.25
N TYR A 139 -16.71 -10.45 11.29
CA TYR A 139 -16.30 -9.22 11.96
C TYR A 139 -15.45 -8.33 11.06
N GLN A 140 -14.58 -8.90 10.22
CA GLN A 140 -13.81 -8.11 9.26
C GLN A 140 -14.71 -7.37 8.27
N VAL A 141 -15.78 -8.02 7.78
CA VAL A 141 -16.78 -7.39 6.91
C VAL A 141 -17.50 -6.25 7.63
N GLN A 142 -17.93 -6.46 8.88
CA GLN A 142 -18.54 -5.42 9.72
C GLN A 142 -17.58 -4.22 9.92
N ILE A 143 -16.32 -4.49 10.27
CA ILE A 143 -15.31 -3.45 10.48
C ILE A 143 -15.11 -2.66 9.19
N ASN A 144 -14.91 -3.34 8.05
CA ASN A 144 -14.70 -2.70 6.75
C ASN A 144 -15.90 -1.86 6.32
N ALA A 145 -17.12 -2.34 6.53
CA ALA A 145 -18.35 -1.64 6.17
C ALA A 145 -18.54 -0.32 6.95
N HIS A 146 -17.95 -0.22 8.14
CA HIS A 146 -18.03 0.95 9.02
C HIS A 146 -16.72 1.74 9.14
N GLN A 147 -15.71 1.48 8.30
CA GLN A 147 -14.44 2.22 8.35
C GLN A 147 -14.67 3.73 8.14
N GLY A 148 -14.11 4.53 9.05
CA GLY A 148 -14.22 5.99 9.04
C GLY A 148 -15.52 6.56 9.64
N GLN A 149 -16.45 5.71 10.09
CA GLN A 149 -17.67 6.13 10.79
C GLN A 149 -17.81 5.42 12.15
N PRO A 150 -17.37 6.07 13.25
CA PRO A 150 -17.55 5.54 14.59
C PRO A 150 -19.02 5.22 14.89
N SER A 151 -19.33 3.93 15.09
CA SER A 151 -20.69 3.43 15.32
C SER A 151 -20.72 2.38 16.43
N ALA A 152 -21.91 2.16 17.02
CA ALA A 152 -22.10 1.11 18.01
C ALA A 152 -21.81 -0.28 17.43
N ASP A 153 -22.14 -0.51 16.16
CA ASP A 153 -21.94 -1.79 15.49
C ASP A 153 -20.46 -2.06 15.21
N LEU A 154 -19.69 -1.01 14.88
CA LEU A 154 -18.23 -1.10 14.77
C LEU A 154 -17.59 -1.48 16.11
N LEU A 155 -18.00 -0.84 17.21
CA LEU A 155 -17.49 -1.19 18.54
C LEU A 155 -17.81 -2.64 18.92
N ARG A 156 -19.04 -3.09 18.66
CA ARG A 156 -19.44 -4.49 18.90
C ARG A 156 -18.63 -5.46 18.06
N ALA A 157 -18.30 -5.12 16.82
CA ALA A 157 -17.47 -5.95 15.96
C ALA A 157 -16.06 -6.13 16.54
N TYR A 158 -15.39 -5.04 16.96
CA TYR A 158 -14.08 -5.13 17.61
C TYR A 158 -14.12 -5.90 18.94
N ILE A 159 -15.15 -5.67 19.76
CA ILE A 159 -15.34 -6.38 21.04
C ILE A 159 -15.55 -7.88 20.81
N ALA A 160 -16.30 -8.25 19.78
CA ALA A 160 -16.61 -9.64 19.49
C ALA A 160 -15.46 -10.39 18.80
N GLN A 161 -14.60 -9.68 18.07
CA GLN A 161 -13.38 -10.23 17.47
C GLN A 161 -12.27 -10.45 18.50
N GLU A 162 -12.18 -9.62 19.53
CA GLU A 162 -11.12 -9.62 20.54
C GLU A 162 -10.75 -11.01 21.10
N PRO A 163 -11.68 -11.89 21.50
CA PRO A 163 -11.34 -13.17 22.12
C PRO A 163 -10.64 -14.16 21.18
N GLN A 164 -10.69 -13.91 19.87
CA GLN A 164 -10.08 -14.73 18.84
C GLN A 164 -8.63 -14.32 18.55
N LEU A 165 -8.23 -13.11 18.97
CA LEU A 165 -6.94 -12.50 18.68
C LEU A 165 -5.92 -12.79 19.79
N LYS A 166 -4.63 -12.79 19.44
CA LYS A 166 -3.52 -12.98 20.39
C LYS A 166 -2.35 -12.07 20.05
N GLY A 167 -1.50 -11.80 21.04
CA GLY A 167 -0.26 -11.03 20.84
C GLY A 167 -0.52 -9.64 20.28
N ASP A 168 0.22 -9.25 19.25
CA ASP A 168 0.16 -7.92 18.67
C ASP A 168 -1.21 -7.61 18.03
N GLU A 169 -1.87 -8.60 17.41
CA GLU A 169 -3.20 -8.41 16.82
C GLU A 169 -4.27 -8.11 17.88
N HIS A 170 -4.13 -8.73 19.05
CA HIS A 170 -5.01 -8.48 20.19
C HIS A 170 -4.85 -7.05 20.71
N GLN A 171 -3.61 -6.58 20.89
CA GLN A 171 -3.35 -5.20 21.29
C GLN A 171 -3.84 -4.21 20.24
N LYS A 172 -3.62 -4.49 18.95
CA LYS A 172 -4.10 -3.64 17.85
C LYS A 172 -5.63 -3.50 17.87
N ASN A 173 -6.35 -4.58 18.13
CA ASN A 173 -7.81 -4.54 18.25
C ASN A 173 -8.28 -3.72 19.46
N ILE A 174 -7.59 -3.83 20.60
CA ILE A 174 -7.86 -2.99 21.79
C ILE A 174 -7.64 -1.51 21.47
N ASP A 175 -6.55 -1.18 20.78
CA ASP A 175 -6.21 0.18 20.38
C ASP A 175 -7.23 0.74 19.38
N GLN A 176 -7.63 -0.06 18.38
CA GLN A 176 -8.66 0.33 17.41
C GLN A 176 -10.03 0.50 18.07
N THR A 177 -10.39 -0.34 19.04
CA THR A 177 -11.62 -0.17 19.84
C THR A 177 -11.61 1.18 20.55
N TRP A 178 -10.48 1.55 21.15
CA TRP A 178 -10.30 2.82 21.86
C TRP A 178 -10.35 4.02 20.91
N VAL A 179 -9.68 3.95 19.76
CA VAL A 179 -9.70 5.00 18.73
C VAL A 179 -11.13 5.22 18.22
N ALA A 180 -11.84 4.15 17.83
CA ALA A 180 -13.23 4.25 17.38
C ALA A 180 -14.12 4.90 18.45
N LEU A 181 -13.97 4.49 19.71
CA LEU A 181 -14.76 5.00 20.83
C LEU A 181 -14.53 6.50 21.08
N THR A 182 -13.28 6.95 20.99
CA THR A 182 -12.92 8.35 21.25
C THR A 182 -13.24 9.30 20.11
N GLN A 183 -13.38 8.78 18.89
CA GLN A 183 -13.82 9.54 17.71
C GLN A 183 -15.37 9.66 17.62
N MET A 184 -16.13 8.92 18.43
CA MET A 184 -17.59 9.06 18.49
C MET A 184 -17.99 10.43 19.05
N SER A 185 -18.99 11.06 18.43
CA SER A 185 -19.59 12.27 18.99
C SER A 185 -20.32 11.98 20.31
N ALA A 186 -20.46 12.99 21.17
CA ALA A 186 -21.18 12.83 22.45
C ALA A 186 -22.64 12.38 22.26
N GLN A 187 -23.29 12.82 21.18
CA GLN A 187 -24.63 12.39 20.80
C GLN A 187 -24.64 10.92 20.33
N ALA A 188 -23.66 10.51 19.53
CA ALA A 188 -23.54 9.11 19.10
C ALA A 188 -23.29 8.21 20.31
N ALA A 189 -22.34 8.57 21.18
CA ALA A 189 -21.98 7.82 22.40
C ALA A 189 -23.17 7.65 23.36
N SER A 190 -24.01 8.69 23.53
CA SER A 190 -25.20 8.63 24.38
C SER A 190 -26.37 7.86 23.76
N SER A 191 -26.38 7.65 22.44
CA SER A 191 -27.39 6.83 21.76
C SER A 191 -27.03 5.34 21.71
N VAL A 192 -25.84 4.95 22.15
CA VAL A 192 -25.44 3.54 22.25
C VAL A 192 -26.29 2.84 23.30
N LEU A 193 -27.23 2.00 22.85
CA LEU A 193 -28.01 1.13 23.72
C LEU A 193 -27.15 -0.05 24.15
N ILE A 194 -26.77 -0.07 25.44
CA ILE A 194 -26.01 -1.16 26.05
C ILE A 194 -26.99 -2.19 26.61
N ASN A 195 -26.96 -3.41 26.07
CA ASN A 195 -27.78 -4.50 26.55
C ASN A 195 -27.23 -5.06 27.87
N ALA A 196 -28.09 -5.71 28.67
CA ALA A 196 -27.72 -6.23 29.99
C ALA A 196 -26.58 -7.26 29.99
N ASN A 197 -26.32 -7.90 28.84
CA ASN A 197 -25.24 -8.87 28.65
C ASN A 197 -23.94 -8.25 28.09
N GLU A 198 -23.93 -6.97 27.72
CA GLU A 198 -22.79 -6.29 27.08
C GLU A 198 -21.85 -5.64 28.12
N ASN A 199 -21.38 -6.44 29.09
CA ASN A 199 -20.51 -5.95 30.16
C ASN A 199 -19.17 -5.38 29.65
N VAL A 200 -18.65 -5.88 28.53
CA VAL A 200 -17.43 -5.38 27.90
C VAL A 200 -17.67 -4.00 27.27
N LEU A 201 -18.77 -3.83 26.55
CA LEU A 201 -19.14 -2.51 25.99
C LEU A 201 -19.39 -1.48 27.11
N ALA A 202 -20.09 -1.89 28.18
CA ALA A 202 -20.28 -1.04 29.36
C ALA A 202 -18.95 -0.58 29.97
N GLY A 203 -17.99 -1.51 30.12
CA GLY A 203 -16.65 -1.20 30.61
C GLY A 203 -15.91 -0.20 29.74
N TRP A 204 -15.95 -0.36 28.41
CA TRP A 204 -15.38 0.60 27.46
C TRP A 204 -16.00 2.00 27.58
N MET A 205 -17.33 2.10 27.68
CA MET A 205 -18.02 3.39 27.84
C MET A 205 -17.68 4.08 29.16
N ASP A 206 -17.52 3.31 30.25
CA ASP A 206 -17.05 3.82 31.53
C ASP A 206 -15.58 4.26 31.47
N LEU A 207 -14.73 3.54 30.73
CA LEU A 207 -13.33 3.92 30.50
C LEU A 207 -13.23 5.24 29.73
N LEU A 208 -14.06 5.42 28.70
CA LEU A 208 -14.16 6.69 27.97
C LEU A 208 -14.52 7.84 28.90
N THR A 209 -15.55 7.66 29.72
CA THR A 209 -16.00 8.66 30.70
C THR A 209 -14.91 8.96 31.72
N THR A 210 -14.24 7.92 32.23
CA THR A 210 -13.12 8.02 33.17
C THR A 210 -11.97 8.84 32.57
N ASN A 211 -11.61 8.58 31.32
CA ASN A 211 -10.60 9.35 30.60
C ASN A 211 -11.01 10.81 30.41
N GLN A 212 -12.22 11.06 29.89
CA GLN A 212 -12.71 12.42 29.62
C GLN A 212 -12.74 13.30 30.88
N ASN A 213 -13.14 12.75 32.02
CA ASN A 213 -13.24 13.48 33.28
C ASN A 213 -11.88 13.78 33.94
N ASN A 214 -10.84 12.99 33.63
CA ASN A 214 -9.54 13.08 34.32
C ASN A 214 -8.37 13.49 33.41
N ARG A 215 -8.63 13.74 32.11
CA ARG A 215 -7.59 14.03 31.10
C ARG A 215 -6.69 15.24 31.39
N GLU A 216 -7.15 16.20 32.20
CA GLU A 216 -6.39 17.42 32.50
C GLU A 216 -5.25 17.20 33.50
N SER A 217 -5.28 16.10 34.26
CA SER A 217 -4.26 15.78 35.26
C SER A 217 -3.78 14.35 35.09
N SER A 218 -2.50 14.20 34.75
CA SER A 218 -1.86 12.89 34.57
C SER A 218 -1.94 12.01 35.83
N ASP A 219 -1.81 12.61 37.01
CA ASP A 219 -1.84 11.88 38.28
C ASP A 219 -3.25 11.41 38.65
N LEU A 220 -4.26 12.28 38.47
CA LEU A 220 -5.66 11.90 38.69
C LEU A 220 -6.12 10.85 37.69
N LEU A 221 -5.70 10.96 36.43
CA LEU A 221 -5.98 9.96 35.42
C LEU A 221 -5.37 8.61 35.78
N LYS A 222 -4.09 8.54 36.17
CA LYS A 222 -3.46 7.27 36.57
C LYS A 222 -4.21 6.60 37.72
N ALA A 223 -4.60 7.38 38.72
CA ALA A 223 -5.40 6.89 39.83
C ALA A 223 -6.78 6.39 39.37
N ALA A 224 -7.45 7.15 38.50
CA ALA A 224 -8.76 6.80 37.96
C ALA A 224 -8.73 5.56 37.05
N LEU A 225 -7.67 5.39 36.25
CA LEU A 225 -7.43 4.20 35.45
C LEU A 225 -7.20 2.98 36.35
N SER A 226 -6.42 3.13 37.43
CA SER A 226 -6.20 2.04 38.40
C SER A 226 -7.49 1.63 39.12
N ASP A 227 -8.33 2.59 39.51
CA ASP A 227 -9.66 2.31 40.06
C ASP A 227 -10.54 1.57 39.04
N TRP A 228 -10.59 2.07 37.79
CA TRP A 228 -11.35 1.44 36.72
C TRP A 228 -10.88 0.01 36.45
N GLN A 229 -9.57 -0.27 36.41
CA GLN A 229 -9.04 -1.63 36.26
C GLN A 229 -9.47 -2.56 37.41
N THR A 230 -9.60 -2.01 38.63
CA THR A 230 -10.09 -2.75 39.79
C THR A 230 -11.59 -3.06 39.69
N ARG A 231 -12.39 -2.15 39.09
CA ARG A 231 -13.82 -2.34 38.84
C ARG A 231 -14.10 -3.34 37.70
N TYR A 232 -13.22 -3.42 36.70
CA TYR A 232 -13.37 -4.29 35.53
C TYR A 232 -12.21 -5.28 35.34
N PRO A 233 -11.91 -6.16 36.32
CA PRO A 233 -10.69 -6.97 36.33
C PRO A 233 -10.59 -8.01 35.19
N ARG A 234 -11.70 -8.34 34.54
CA ARG A 234 -11.76 -9.29 33.41
C ARG A 234 -11.88 -8.60 32.05
N HIS A 235 -11.94 -7.28 32.01
CA HIS A 235 -12.10 -6.54 30.76
C HIS A 235 -10.80 -6.55 29.95
N PRO A 236 -10.84 -6.67 28.61
CA PRO A 236 -9.65 -6.67 27.76
C PRO A 236 -8.72 -5.49 28.04
N ALA A 237 -9.26 -4.27 28.00
CA ALA A 237 -8.53 -3.05 28.33
C ALA A 237 -8.02 -2.95 29.77
N ALA A 238 -8.50 -3.78 30.70
CA ALA A 238 -7.97 -3.81 32.06
C ALA A 238 -6.74 -4.72 32.18
N GLN A 239 -6.70 -5.80 31.39
CA GLN A 239 -5.55 -6.70 31.30
C GLN A 239 -4.41 -6.03 30.54
N THR A 240 -4.71 -5.39 29.41
CA THR A 240 -3.78 -4.60 28.61
C THR A 240 -4.43 -3.27 28.23
N LEU A 241 -3.95 -2.18 28.84
CA LEU A 241 -4.47 -0.85 28.56
C LEU A 241 -4.24 -0.50 27.07
N PRO A 242 -5.16 0.26 26.45
CA PRO A 242 -4.91 0.86 25.14
C PRO A 242 -3.60 1.64 25.16
N THR A 243 -2.77 1.46 24.13
CA THR A 243 -1.45 2.08 24.01
C THR A 243 -1.49 3.60 24.22
N PRO A 244 -2.50 4.35 23.70
CA PRO A 244 -2.62 5.78 23.98
C PRO A 244 -2.80 6.10 25.47
N LEU A 245 -3.62 5.32 26.18
CA LEU A 245 -3.85 5.50 27.62
C LEU A 245 -2.62 5.08 28.45
N ALA A 246 -2.00 3.96 28.11
CA ALA A 246 -0.80 3.45 28.80
C ALA A 246 0.38 4.42 28.69
N SER A 247 0.51 5.09 27.55
CA SER A 247 1.57 6.06 27.28
C SER A 247 1.30 7.44 27.88
N GLY A 248 0.16 7.64 28.56
CA GLY A 248 -0.27 8.95 29.06
C GLY A 248 -0.64 9.93 27.94
N GLN A 249 -0.85 9.43 26.73
CA GLN A 249 -1.32 10.19 25.57
C GLN A 249 -2.85 10.27 25.63
N THR A 250 -3.38 11.02 26.60
CA THR A 250 -4.83 11.24 26.74
C THR A 250 -5.43 12.23 25.76
N ALA A 251 -4.60 12.80 24.89
CA ALA A 251 -5.06 13.53 23.74
C ALA A 251 -5.02 12.61 22.52
N LEU A 252 -6.14 11.97 22.22
CA LEU A 252 -6.42 11.65 20.82
C LEU A 252 -6.68 12.96 20.08
N PRO A 253 -6.29 13.07 18.81
CA PRO A 253 -6.39 14.32 18.06
C PRO A 253 -7.87 14.69 17.96
N VAL A 254 -8.26 15.79 18.60
CA VAL A 254 -9.42 16.53 18.10
C VAL A 254 -8.98 17.04 16.73
N ALA A 255 -9.67 16.62 15.67
CA ALA A 255 -9.57 17.24 14.36
C ALA A 255 -9.72 18.76 14.55
N GLY A 256 -8.61 19.49 14.49
CA GLY A 256 -8.56 20.94 14.68
C GLY A 256 -7.82 21.49 15.92
N GLY A 257 -7.06 20.69 16.68
CA GLY A 257 -6.25 21.19 17.79
C GLY A 257 -4.81 20.70 17.77
N GLY A 258 -3.88 21.54 17.27
CA GLY A 258 -2.44 21.26 17.30
C GLY A 258 -1.96 20.97 18.72
N ILE A 259 -1.25 19.86 18.89
CA ILE A 259 -0.61 19.48 20.15
C ILE A 259 0.33 20.63 20.54
N GLY A 260 0.28 21.09 21.80
CA GLY A 260 1.23 22.06 22.36
C GLY A 260 2.66 21.52 22.50
N SER A 261 3.11 20.74 21.53
CA SER A 261 4.35 19.98 21.49
C SER A 261 5.49 20.79 20.90
N SER A 262 6.68 20.72 21.51
CA SER A 262 7.89 21.30 20.92
C SER A 262 8.47 20.34 19.88
N ILE A 263 8.78 20.83 18.68
CA ILE A 263 9.44 20.08 17.60
C ILE A 263 10.92 20.49 17.53
N ALA A 264 11.80 19.50 17.41
CA ALA A 264 13.20 19.72 17.06
C ALA A 264 13.42 19.44 15.57
N LEU A 265 13.79 20.47 14.82
CA LEU A 265 14.08 20.37 13.38
C LEU A 265 15.60 20.22 13.17
N LEU A 266 16.05 19.04 12.76
CA LEU A 266 17.46 18.71 12.54
C LEU A 266 17.79 18.80 11.05
N LEU A 267 18.54 19.82 10.67
CA LEU A 267 18.94 20.06 9.27
C LEU A 267 20.42 20.45 9.17
N PRO A 268 21.11 20.14 8.05
CA PRO A 268 22.48 20.56 7.84
C PRO A 268 22.53 22.05 7.46
N LEU A 269 22.79 22.93 8.43
CA LEU A 269 22.70 24.39 8.22
C LEU A 269 23.99 25.00 7.67
N ASN A 270 25.05 24.21 7.44
CA ASN A 270 26.31 24.63 6.85
C ASN A 270 26.78 23.67 5.75
N GLY A 271 27.80 24.10 4.98
CA GLY A 271 28.41 23.30 3.92
C GLY A 271 27.56 23.17 2.66
N GLN A 272 27.85 22.15 1.84
CA GLN A 272 27.23 21.98 0.52
C GLN A 272 25.72 21.67 0.59
N ALA A 273 25.25 21.09 1.70
CA ALA A 273 23.86 20.70 1.87
C ALA A 273 22.96 21.85 2.40
N GLN A 274 23.54 22.99 2.77
CA GLN A 274 22.81 24.13 3.36
C GLN A 274 21.69 24.63 2.44
N VAL A 275 21.91 24.66 1.12
CA VAL A 275 20.89 25.11 0.16
C VAL A 275 19.64 24.23 0.19
N PHE A 276 19.80 22.92 0.38
CA PHE A 276 18.70 21.96 0.47
C PHE A 276 17.97 22.10 1.81
N ALA A 277 18.73 22.21 2.91
CA ALA A 277 18.18 22.47 4.25
C ALA A 277 17.34 23.75 4.29
N ASN A 278 17.82 24.83 3.66
CA ASN A 278 17.11 26.11 3.61
C ASN A 278 15.77 25.98 2.87
N ALA A 279 15.71 25.24 1.76
CA ALA A 279 14.46 25.02 1.03
C ALA A 279 13.43 24.27 1.88
N ILE A 280 13.84 23.19 2.54
CA ILE A 280 13.00 22.41 3.46
C ILE A 280 12.52 23.28 4.62
N GLN A 281 13.42 24.00 5.28
CA GLN A 281 13.09 24.86 6.42
C GLN A 281 12.09 25.95 6.03
N GLN A 282 12.23 26.54 4.84
CA GLN A 282 11.30 27.56 4.34
C GLN A 282 9.90 26.97 4.09
N GLY A 283 9.81 25.79 3.48
CA GLY A 283 8.54 25.09 3.28
C GLY A 283 7.87 24.72 4.61
N PHE A 284 8.65 24.18 5.53
CA PHE A 284 8.18 23.80 6.88
C PHE A 284 7.63 25.00 7.64
N ASN A 285 8.34 26.13 7.62
CA ASN A 285 7.89 27.36 8.28
C ASN A 285 6.66 27.99 7.60
N ALA A 286 6.56 27.90 6.27
CA ALA A 286 5.41 28.42 5.52
C ALA A 286 4.13 27.60 5.79
N ALA A 287 4.26 26.28 5.95
CA ALA A 287 3.15 25.44 6.38
C ALA A 287 2.78 25.70 7.84
N LYS A 288 3.78 25.89 8.72
CA LYS A 288 3.56 26.26 10.13
C LYS A 288 2.80 27.57 10.31
N SER A 289 3.14 28.60 9.54
CA SER A 289 2.53 29.94 9.63
C SER A 289 1.16 30.03 8.95
N GLY A 290 0.66 28.95 8.34
CA GLY A 290 -0.59 28.96 7.57
C GLY A 290 -0.50 29.75 6.26
N GLN A 291 0.69 30.22 5.86
CA GLN A 291 0.89 30.94 4.59
C GLN A 291 0.59 30.05 3.38
N ALA A 292 0.68 28.72 3.54
CA ALA A 292 0.28 27.74 2.53
C ALA A 292 -1.25 27.50 2.44
N SER A 293 -2.00 27.76 3.52
CA SER A 293 -3.44 27.47 3.64
C SER A 293 -4.31 28.48 2.88
N MET A 294 -3.79 29.67 2.60
CA MET A 294 -4.48 30.75 1.88
C MET A 294 -4.69 30.47 0.38
N ALA A 295 -4.28 29.30 -0.12
CA ALA A 295 -4.37 28.95 -1.54
C ALA A 295 -4.99 27.56 -1.80
N TYR A 296 -5.55 26.89 -0.78
CA TYR A 296 -6.27 25.63 -0.95
C TYR A 296 -7.78 25.85 -0.74
N SER A 297 -8.46 26.32 -1.78
CA SER A 297 -9.87 25.97 -2.00
C SER A 297 -9.89 24.79 -2.95
N ALA A 298 -10.47 23.66 -2.51
CA ALA A 298 -10.59 22.43 -3.28
C ALA A 298 -11.16 22.69 -4.70
N PRO A 299 -10.80 21.91 -5.74
CA PRO A 299 -11.44 22.02 -7.03
C PRO A 299 -12.91 21.59 -6.88
N ALA A 300 -13.83 22.52 -7.14
CA ALA A 300 -15.22 22.17 -7.37
C ALA A 300 -15.31 21.39 -8.69
N ASP A 301 -15.99 20.26 -8.65
CA ASP A 301 -16.52 19.57 -9.82
C ASP A 301 -17.27 20.57 -10.70
N THR A 302 -16.72 20.89 -11.88
CA THR A 302 -17.51 21.38 -13.00
C THR A 302 -17.01 20.74 -14.28
N ALA A 303 -17.67 19.65 -14.66
CA ALA A 303 -17.84 19.32 -16.05
C ALA A 303 -18.60 20.45 -16.75
N SER A 304 -18.04 21.06 -17.79
CA SER A 304 -18.80 21.54 -18.96
C SER A 304 -17.88 22.03 -20.09
N ALA A 305 -17.94 21.30 -21.20
CA ALA A 305 -18.00 21.72 -22.60
C ALA A 305 -17.05 22.80 -23.14
N ALA A 306 -16.32 22.38 -24.18
CA ALA A 306 -15.64 23.19 -25.17
C ALA A 306 -16.58 24.14 -25.94
N THR A 307 -16.06 25.31 -26.31
CA THR A 307 -16.26 25.93 -27.63
C THR A 307 -15.10 26.87 -27.94
N ASP A 308 -14.61 26.76 -29.17
CA ASP A 308 -13.55 27.55 -29.81
C ASP A 308 -13.86 29.06 -29.87
N ASN A 309 -12.82 29.91 -29.72
CA ASN A 309 -12.37 30.77 -30.83
C ASN A 309 -11.07 31.51 -30.53
N GLU A 310 -10.22 31.61 -31.55
CA GLU A 310 -9.04 32.46 -31.61
C GLU A 310 -9.38 33.95 -31.41
N THR A 311 -8.48 34.68 -30.75
CA THR A 311 -7.93 35.94 -31.30
C THR A 311 -6.80 36.49 -30.40
N VAL A 312 -5.65 36.68 -31.03
CA VAL A 312 -4.51 37.45 -30.53
C VAL A 312 -4.85 38.93 -30.59
N THR A 313 -4.77 39.66 -29.47
CA THR A 313 -4.51 41.10 -29.52
C THR A 313 -3.87 41.61 -28.23
N SER A 314 -2.67 42.16 -28.38
CA SER A 314 -1.93 42.96 -27.42
C SER A 314 -2.63 44.30 -27.14
N ILE A 315 -2.77 44.69 -25.87
CA ILE A 315 -2.98 46.08 -25.48
C ILE A 315 -2.25 46.39 -24.17
N SER A 316 -1.54 47.51 -24.18
CA SER A 316 -0.64 48.03 -23.15
C SER A 316 -1.37 48.89 -22.11
N ALA A 317 -0.84 48.86 -20.87
CA ALA A 317 -0.88 49.88 -19.80
C ALA A 317 -2.21 50.07 -19.01
N PRO A 318 -2.18 50.56 -17.74
CA PRO A 318 -1.07 51.20 -17.03
C PRO A 318 -0.72 50.62 -15.63
N TYR A 319 0.45 51.03 -15.13
CA TYR A 319 0.87 50.92 -13.74
C TYR A 319 -0.26 51.30 -12.77
N ALA A 320 -0.76 50.33 -12.03
CA ALA A 320 -1.45 50.56 -10.77
C ALA A 320 -0.56 49.99 -9.67
N THR A 321 -0.04 50.85 -8.81
CA THR A 321 0.50 50.48 -7.50
C THR A 321 -0.64 49.94 -6.64
N PRO A 322 -0.60 48.70 -6.12
CA PRO A 322 -1.46 48.30 -5.03
C PRO A 322 -0.68 48.47 -3.73
N ALA A 323 -1.20 49.41 -2.94
CA ALA A 323 -1.14 49.55 -1.50
C ALA A 323 -0.30 48.54 -0.68
N SER A 324 0.49 49.11 0.23
CA SER A 324 0.97 48.49 1.46
C SER A 324 -0.05 47.52 2.06
N VAL A 325 0.27 46.23 1.99
CA VAL A 325 -0.53 45.17 2.59
C VAL A 325 -0.46 45.35 4.11
N SER A 326 -1.58 45.76 4.70
CA SER A 326 -1.76 45.74 6.14
C SER A 326 -1.72 44.28 6.59
N GLN A 327 -0.80 43.97 7.52
CA GLN A 327 -0.67 42.67 8.17
C GLN A 327 -2.02 42.31 8.82
N ALA A 328 -2.71 41.31 8.26
CA ALA A 328 -3.83 40.66 8.91
C ALA A 328 -3.30 39.72 10.03
N PRO A 329 -4.04 39.52 11.13
CA PRO A 329 -3.49 38.90 12.33
C PRO A 329 -3.10 37.43 12.13
N GLU A 330 -1.91 37.13 12.63
CA GLU A 330 -1.20 35.87 12.66
C GLU A 330 -2.01 34.76 13.36
N ALA A 331 -2.46 33.75 12.61
CA ALA A 331 -2.92 32.49 13.18
C ALA A 331 -1.68 31.63 13.50
N ALA A 332 -0.95 32.00 14.55
CA ALA A 332 0.22 31.23 15.01
C ALA A 332 -0.25 29.89 15.58
N SER A 333 0.11 28.80 14.90
CA SER A 333 0.07 27.46 15.49
C SER A 333 0.97 27.45 16.75
N GLY A 334 0.40 27.15 17.92
CA GLY A 334 1.07 27.23 19.23
C GLY A 334 2.22 26.23 19.48
N VAL A 335 2.75 25.61 18.41
CA VAL A 335 3.80 24.59 18.42
C VAL A 335 5.17 25.27 18.36
N SER A 336 6.00 25.13 19.39
CA SER A 336 7.37 25.68 19.37
C SER A 336 8.29 24.81 18.50
N VAL A 337 9.06 25.43 17.59
CA VAL A 337 10.03 24.70 16.75
C VAL A 337 11.42 25.23 17.07
N LYS A 338 12.34 24.35 17.48
CA LYS A 338 13.77 24.66 17.66
C LYS A 338 14.56 23.99 16.55
N VAL A 339 15.46 24.73 15.91
CA VAL A 339 16.28 24.22 14.79
C VAL A 339 17.67 23.87 15.30
N TYR A 340 18.15 22.69 14.90
CA TYR A 340 19.43 22.12 15.29
C TYR A 340 20.26 21.84 14.05
N ASP A 341 21.51 22.29 14.04
CA ASP A 341 22.43 22.09 12.92
C ASP A 341 23.13 20.74 13.00
N THR A 342 22.83 19.83 12.08
CA THR A 342 23.46 18.48 12.06
C THR A 342 24.93 18.50 11.67
N THR A 343 25.44 19.61 11.13
CA THR A 343 26.87 19.76 10.83
C THR A 343 27.71 20.23 12.02
N SER A 344 27.05 20.70 13.10
CA SER A 344 27.74 21.27 14.26
C SER A 344 28.27 20.22 15.23
N GLN A 345 27.58 19.09 15.36
CA GLN A 345 27.93 17.99 16.26
C GLN A 345 27.22 16.70 15.83
N PRO A 346 27.65 15.51 16.30
CA PRO A 346 27.00 14.25 15.95
C PRO A 346 25.50 14.23 16.28
N VAL A 347 24.69 13.63 15.40
CA VAL A 347 23.22 13.62 15.51
C VAL A 347 22.73 13.03 16.83
N ALA A 348 23.40 12.01 17.36
CA ALA A 348 23.15 11.44 18.69
C ALA A 348 23.08 12.49 19.80
N ASN A 349 24.04 13.43 19.79
CA ASN A 349 24.12 14.49 20.78
C ASN A 349 23.00 15.52 20.58
N LEU A 350 22.62 15.79 19.33
CA LEU A 350 21.49 16.69 19.01
C LEU A 350 20.16 16.09 19.45
N VAL A 351 19.95 14.77 19.29
CA VAL A 351 18.77 14.05 19.77
C VAL A 351 18.67 14.15 21.29
N ALA A 352 19.77 13.87 22.00
CA ALA A 352 19.81 14.00 23.46
C ALA A 352 19.58 15.45 23.93
N GLN A 353 20.11 16.43 23.20
CA GLN A 353 19.89 17.85 23.50
C GLN A 353 18.44 18.27 23.24
N ALA A 354 17.86 17.85 22.12
CA ALA A 354 16.45 18.10 21.79
C ALA A 354 15.52 17.53 22.85
N GLN A 355 15.80 16.31 23.34
CA GLN A 355 15.05 15.71 24.43
C GLN A 355 15.14 16.53 25.73
N LYS A 356 16.34 16.99 26.11
CA LYS A 356 16.52 17.89 27.27
C LYS A 356 15.81 19.23 27.10
N ASP A 357 15.74 19.73 25.87
CA ASP A 357 15.09 20.98 25.50
C ASP A 357 13.56 20.88 25.44
N GLY A 358 13.00 19.70 25.76
CA GLY A 358 11.56 19.44 25.86
C GLY A 358 10.90 19.10 24.53
N ALA A 359 11.67 18.75 23.48
CA ALA A 359 11.09 18.30 22.23
C ALA A 359 10.36 16.96 22.44
N SER A 360 9.17 16.82 21.85
CA SER A 360 8.42 15.55 21.86
C SER A 360 8.49 14.83 20.51
N LEU A 361 8.95 15.52 19.47
CA LEU A 361 9.13 15.01 18.12
C LEU A 361 10.38 15.61 17.50
N ILE A 362 11.13 14.78 16.78
CA ILE A 362 12.26 15.18 15.94
C ILE A 362 11.84 15.08 14.49
N VAL A 363 12.09 16.12 13.71
CA VAL A 363 11.96 16.12 12.25
C VAL A 363 13.36 16.27 11.67
N GLY A 364 13.79 15.31 10.86
CA GLY A 364 15.18 15.12 10.44
C GLY A 364 15.85 13.94 11.15
N PRO A 365 17.12 13.65 10.84
CA PRO A 365 18.02 14.42 9.97
C PRO A 365 17.75 14.22 8.47
N LEU A 366 18.41 15.02 7.64
CA LEU A 366 18.27 14.99 6.16
C LEU A 366 19.33 14.12 5.47
N LEU A 367 20.57 14.13 5.95
CA LEU A 367 21.65 13.42 5.26
C LEU A 367 21.56 11.92 5.55
N LYS A 368 21.76 11.11 4.51
CA LYS A 368 21.63 9.66 4.62
C LYS A 368 22.56 9.05 5.68
N ASN A 369 23.80 9.51 5.75
CA ASN A 369 24.75 9.08 6.78
C ASN A 369 24.26 9.41 8.20
N ASP A 370 23.60 10.56 8.38
CA ASP A 370 23.05 10.98 9.67
C ASP A 370 21.84 10.09 10.06
N VAL A 371 21.00 9.75 9.09
CA VAL A 371 19.86 8.83 9.29
C VAL A 371 20.37 7.43 9.63
N GLU A 372 21.36 6.90 8.91
CA GLU A 372 21.95 5.58 9.18
C GLU A 372 22.56 5.52 10.59
N GLN A 373 23.32 6.55 10.99
CA GLN A 373 23.84 6.65 12.35
C GLN A 373 22.71 6.67 13.39
N LEU A 374 21.63 7.41 13.14
CA LEU A 374 20.50 7.49 14.05
C LEU A 374 19.76 6.15 14.18
N THR A 375 19.54 5.44 13.07
CA THR A 375 18.90 4.12 13.08
C THR A 375 19.73 3.05 13.81
N SER A 376 21.05 3.21 13.85
CA SER A 376 21.93 2.32 14.61
C SER A 376 21.87 2.53 16.14
N GLN A 377 21.22 3.61 16.59
CA GLN A 377 21.09 3.95 18.00
C GLN A 377 19.68 3.65 18.53
N GLN A 378 19.61 3.05 19.71
CA GLN A 378 18.33 2.89 20.42
C GLN A 378 17.92 4.23 21.02
N THR A 379 16.87 4.84 20.46
CA THR A 379 16.25 6.08 20.94
C THR A 379 14.77 5.82 21.21
N THR A 380 14.23 6.46 22.25
CA THR A 380 12.80 6.43 22.57
C THR A 380 12.05 7.65 22.02
N MET A 381 12.77 8.57 21.37
CA MET A 381 12.18 9.75 20.74
C MET A 381 11.42 9.37 19.48
N ASN A 382 10.26 10.01 19.27
CA ASN A 382 9.57 9.98 17.99
C ASN A 382 10.37 10.77 16.96
N ILE A 383 10.66 10.15 15.82
CA ILE A 383 11.52 10.72 14.78
C ILE A 383 10.84 10.56 13.41
N LEU A 384 10.64 11.68 12.72
CA LEU A 384 10.33 11.75 11.29
C LEU A 384 11.62 12.09 10.54
N ALA A 385 12.37 11.08 10.12
CA ALA A 385 13.61 11.28 9.35
C ALA A 385 13.27 11.78 7.94
N LEU A 386 14.04 12.76 7.43
CA LEU A 386 13.81 13.37 6.12
C LEU A 386 14.62 12.68 5.00
N ASN A 387 14.94 11.41 5.21
CA ASN A 387 15.60 10.52 4.26
C ASN A 387 15.42 9.08 4.72
N GLN A 388 15.83 8.12 3.88
CA GLN A 388 15.79 6.70 4.22
C GLN A 388 17.20 6.06 4.17
N PRO A 389 17.51 5.13 5.11
CA PRO A 389 18.73 4.32 5.02
C PRO A 389 18.65 3.34 3.85
N GLU A 390 19.78 2.75 3.45
CA GLU A 390 19.76 1.68 2.40
C GLU A 390 18.95 0.46 2.81
N HIS A 391 18.95 0.16 4.10
CA HIS A 391 18.23 -0.95 4.69
C HIS A 391 17.28 -0.41 5.76
N VAL A 392 16.01 -0.30 5.38
CA VAL A 392 14.95 0.14 6.29
C VAL A 392 14.63 -1.00 7.26
N GLN A 393 14.77 -0.72 8.56
CA GLN A 393 14.30 -1.59 9.63
C GLN A 393 13.05 -0.97 10.24
N ASN A 394 12.02 -1.79 10.47
CA ASN A 394 10.78 -1.28 11.04
C ASN A 394 10.98 -1.02 12.54
N THR A 395 10.82 0.24 12.95
CA THR A 395 10.94 0.64 14.36
C THR A 395 9.74 1.53 14.71
N PRO A 396 9.06 1.29 15.85
CA PRO A 396 7.75 1.89 16.13
C PRO A 396 7.78 3.40 16.37
N ASN A 397 8.95 3.98 16.68
CA ASN A 397 9.12 5.40 16.96
C ASN A 397 9.89 6.16 15.86
N MET A 398 10.07 5.56 14.68
CA MET A 398 10.78 6.19 13.56
C MET A 398 10.06 5.99 12.24
N CYS A 399 9.70 7.09 11.60
CA CYS A 399 9.19 7.14 10.24
C CYS A 399 10.24 7.74 9.30
N PHE A 400 10.30 7.25 8.07
CA PHE A 400 11.18 7.78 7.03
C PHE A 400 10.33 8.47 5.97
N PHE A 401 10.57 9.75 5.75
CA PHE A 401 9.93 10.53 4.70
C PHE A 401 11.01 11.02 3.74
N ALA A 402 11.05 10.44 2.55
CA ALA A 402 12.06 10.70 1.55
C ALA A 402 11.42 10.93 0.17
N LEU A 403 12.00 11.83 -0.62
CA LEU A 403 11.70 11.93 -2.05
C LEU A 403 12.56 10.92 -2.82
N SER A 404 12.23 9.63 -2.70
CA SER A 404 13.09 8.56 -3.19
C SER A 404 12.74 8.12 -4.62
N PRO A 405 13.73 7.91 -5.51
CA PRO A 405 13.50 7.33 -6.83
C PRO A 405 12.91 5.91 -6.78
N GLU A 406 13.12 5.21 -5.67
CA GLU A 406 12.55 3.89 -5.41
C GLU A 406 11.03 3.96 -5.24
N ASP A 407 10.50 4.97 -4.55
CA ASP A 407 9.05 5.16 -4.37
C ASP A 407 8.39 5.60 -5.69
N GLU A 408 9.00 6.53 -6.43
CA GLU A 408 8.51 6.88 -7.78
C GLU A 408 8.50 5.67 -8.72
N ALA A 409 9.46 4.74 -8.57
CA ALA A 409 9.50 3.51 -9.36
C ALA A 409 8.40 2.51 -8.95
N ARG A 410 8.02 2.45 -7.66
CA ARG A 410 6.87 1.65 -7.20
C ARG A 410 5.57 2.22 -7.76
N ASP A 411 5.40 3.54 -7.68
CA ASP A 411 4.24 4.24 -8.22
C ASP A 411 4.15 4.07 -9.75
N ALA A 412 5.27 4.18 -10.46
CA ALA A 412 5.33 3.93 -11.89
C ALA A 412 4.95 2.49 -12.23
N ALA A 413 5.43 1.49 -11.48
CA ALA A 413 5.06 0.09 -11.69
C ALA A 413 3.55 -0.12 -11.53
N GLN A 414 2.94 0.46 -10.49
CA GLN A 414 1.49 0.43 -10.27
C GLN A 414 0.73 1.12 -11.39
N PHE A 415 1.14 2.32 -11.76
CA PHE A 415 0.49 3.09 -12.82
C PHE A 415 0.57 2.40 -14.18
N ILE A 416 1.74 1.87 -14.55
CA ILE A 416 1.94 1.13 -15.80
C ILE A 416 1.10 -0.15 -15.82
N HIS A 417 1.00 -0.86 -14.69
CA HIS A 417 0.17 -2.05 -14.57
C HIS A 417 -1.33 -1.72 -14.71
N HIS A 418 -1.80 -0.66 -14.05
CA HIS A 418 -3.18 -0.17 -14.19
C HIS A 418 -3.53 0.27 -15.61
N GLN A 419 -2.55 0.71 -16.41
CA GLN A 419 -2.73 0.96 -17.85
C GLN A 419 -2.80 -0.31 -18.71
N GLY A 420 -2.79 -1.50 -18.10
CA GLY A 420 -2.93 -2.80 -18.77
C GLY A 420 -1.68 -3.26 -19.50
N LYS A 421 -0.53 -2.61 -19.26
CA LYS A 421 0.77 -3.01 -19.84
C LYS A 421 1.22 -4.35 -19.27
N GLN A 422 1.90 -5.15 -20.06
CA GLN A 422 2.22 -6.55 -19.75
C GLN A 422 3.71 -6.83 -19.73
N GLN A 423 4.52 -6.14 -20.55
CA GLN A 423 5.96 -6.37 -20.68
C GLN A 423 6.75 -5.06 -20.69
N PRO A 424 6.84 -4.37 -19.54
CA PRO A 424 7.64 -3.16 -19.44
C PRO A 424 9.15 -3.44 -19.55
N LEU A 425 9.87 -2.52 -20.19
CA LEU A 425 11.32 -2.43 -20.19
C LEU A 425 11.78 -1.29 -19.28
N LEU A 426 12.66 -1.59 -18.34
CA LEU A 426 13.34 -0.58 -17.52
C LEU A 426 14.62 -0.11 -18.19
N LEU A 427 14.70 1.18 -18.51
CA LEU A 427 15.93 1.86 -18.91
C LEU A 427 16.48 2.67 -17.74
N VAL A 428 17.56 2.17 -17.13
CA VAL A 428 18.17 2.78 -15.94
C VAL A 428 19.68 2.99 -16.12
N PRO A 429 20.30 3.96 -15.44
CA PRO A 429 21.74 4.16 -15.50
C PRO A 429 22.47 2.99 -14.83
N ARG A 430 23.72 2.74 -15.25
CA ARG A 430 24.61 1.80 -14.54
C ARG A 430 24.92 2.30 -13.11
N GLY A 431 25.04 1.38 -12.17
CA GLY A 431 25.42 1.63 -10.77
C GLY A 431 24.29 1.41 -9.77
N ALA A 432 24.61 1.68 -8.50
CA ALA A 432 23.77 1.33 -7.35
C ALA A 432 22.36 1.95 -7.38
N LEU A 433 22.21 3.17 -7.91
CA LEU A 433 20.89 3.78 -8.08
C LEU A 433 20.00 2.97 -9.02
N GLY A 434 20.55 2.54 -10.16
CA GLY A 434 19.83 1.70 -11.10
C GLY A 434 19.40 0.38 -10.46
N ASP A 435 20.29 -0.25 -9.68
CA ASP A 435 19.99 -1.49 -8.95
C ASP A 435 18.79 -1.33 -8.00
N ARG A 436 18.78 -0.27 -7.20
CA ARG A 436 17.68 -0.03 -6.23
C ARG A 436 16.35 0.25 -6.93
N VAL A 437 16.36 1.04 -8.00
CA VAL A 437 15.15 1.34 -8.78
C VAL A 437 14.60 0.10 -9.49
N ILE A 438 15.48 -0.74 -10.08
CA ILE A 438 15.05 -2.03 -10.66
C ILE A 438 14.39 -2.90 -9.60
N ASN A 439 15.00 -3.03 -8.42
CA ASN A 439 14.46 -3.86 -7.35
C ASN A 439 13.11 -3.34 -6.85
N ALA A 440 12.98 -2.02 -6.63
CA ALA A 440 11.73 -1.40 -6.16
C ALA A 440 10.59 -1.57 -7.17
N PHE A 441 10.86 -1.30 -8.45
CA PHE A 441 9.89 -1.49 -9.53
C PHE A 441 9.50 -2.97 -9.66
N ALA A 442 10.46 -3.88 -9.69
CA ALA A 442 10.22 -5.32 -9.87
C ALA A 442 9.37 -5.90 -8.71
N GLN A 443 9.65 -5.50 -7.47
CA GLN A 443 8.85 -5.89 -6.31
C GLN A 443 7.39 -5.44 -6.45
N ALA A 444 7.17 -4.16 -6.78
CA ALA A 444 5.82 -3.62 -6.97
C ALA A 444 5.09 -4.22 -8.18
N TRP A 445 5.81 -4.52 -9.26
CA TRP A 445 5.27 -5.17 -10.45
C TRP A 445 4.80 -6.59 -10.14
N GLN A 446 5.63 -7.37 -9.45
CA GLN A 446 5.30 -8.74 -9.05
C GLN A 446 4.16 -8.82 -8.04
N SER A 447 4.08 -7.88 -7.08
CA SER A 447 3.00 -7.86 -6.10
C SER A 447 1.62 -7.64 -6.71
N GLN A 448 1.56 -7.10 -7.94
CA GLN A 448 0.34 -6.90 -8.71
C GLN A 448 0.04 -8.05 -9.69
N GLY A 449 0.85 -9.12 -9.69
CA GLY A 449 0.72 -10.24 -10.62
C GLY A 449 1.33 -10.00 -11.99
N GLY A 450 2.21 -9.00 -12.13
CA GLY A 450 2.90 -8.68 -13.38
C GLY A 450 3.82 -9.81 -13.86
N ASN A 451 3.93 -9.95 -15.19
CA ASN A 451 4.79 -10.95 -15.85
C ASN A 451 6.28 -10.58 -15.76
N THR A 452 7.14 -11.38 -16.41
CA THR A 452 8.58 -11.13 -16.52
C THR A 452 8.89 -9.69 -16.96
N LEU A 453 9.64 -8.99 -16.11
CA LEU A 453 10.12 -7.63 -16.34
C LEU A 453 11.43 -7.66 -17.14
N LEU A 454 11.62 -6.73 -18.07
CA LEU A 454 12.87 -6.56 -18.80
C LEU A 454 13.65 -5.36 -18.27
N GLN A 455 14.98 -5.44 -18.25
CA GLN A 455 15.87 -4.34 -17.91
C GLN A 455 16.96 -4.14 -18.96
N GLN A 456 17.33 -2.89 -19.19
CA GLN A 456 18.51 -2.53 -19.95
C GLN A 456 19.17 -1.32 -19.30
N ARG A 457 20.50 -1.36 -19.22
CA ARG A 457 21.29 -0.30 -18.60
C ARG A 457 21.93 0.58 -19.64
N PHE A 458 21.98 1.89 -19.38
CA PHE A 458 22.66 2.85 -20.24
C PHE A 458 23.86 3.49 -19.52
N GLY A 459 24.80 4.00 -20.33
CA GLY A 459 26.01 4.70 -19.85
C GLY A 459 25.76 6.17 -19.55
N ASN A 460 26.81 6.97 -19.37
CA ASN A 460 26.65 8.42 -19.27
C ASN A 460 26.30 9.07 -20.62
N THR A 461 26.03 10.39 -20.61
CA THR A 461 25.71 11.19 -21.80
C THR A 461 26.74 11.08 -22.92
N ALA A 462 28.04 10.95 -22.62
CA ALA A 462 29.09 10.84 -23.64
C ALA A 462 29.00 9.49 -24.37
N GLU A 463 28.76 8.41 -23.63
CA GLU A 463 28.53 7.08 -24.19
C GLU A 463 27.23 7.03 -25.01
N LEU A 464 26.16 7.69 -24.57
CA LEU A 464 24.92 7.83 -25.35
C LEU A 464 25.16 8.55 -26.68
N LYS A 465 25.88 9.68 -26.67
CA LYS A 465 26.27 10.39 -27.90
C LYS A 465 27.11 9.52 -28.84
N GLN A 466 28.05 8.75 -28.28
CA GLN A 466 28.86 7.82 -29.07
C GLN A 466 28.02 6.69 -29.67
N ALA A 467 27.04 6.15 -28.93
CA ALA A 467 26.12 5.13 -29.40
C ALA A 467 25.24 5.64 -30.56
N ILE A 468 24.80 6.90 -30.51
CA ILE A 468 24.09 7.57 -31.61
C ILE A 468 25.02 7.71 -32.84
N ASN A 469 26.22 8.26 -32.64
CA ASN A 469 27.17 8.51 -33.74
C ASN A 469 27.68 7.24 -34.42
N SER A 470 27.73 6.12 -33.70
CA SER A 470 28.13 4.82 -34.23
C SER A 470 26.98 4.03 -34.88
N GLY A 471 25.74 4.54 -34.80
CA GLY A 471 24.55 3.82 -35.26
C GLY A 471 24.19 2.59 -34.42
N ALA A 472 24.85 2.38 -33.28
CA ALA A 472 24.61 1.25 -32.39
C ALA A 472 23.26 1.36 -31.66
N GLY A 473 22.81 2.58 -31.37
CA GLY A 473 21.50 2.82 -30.77
C GLY A 473 21.33 2.19 -29.37
N LEU A 474 20.07 2.08 -28.94
CA LEU A 474 19.67 1.26 -27.80
C LEU A 474 18.94 0.06 -28.36
N SER A 475 19.44 -1.14 -28.08
CA SER A 475 18.90 -2.38 -28.66
C SER A 475 17.49 -2.74 -28.20
N LEU A 476 16.99 -2.13 -27.11
CA LEU A 476 15.66 -2.34 -26.48
C LEU A 476 15.29 -3.82 -26.24
N ASN A 477 16.28 -4.71 -26.24
CA ASN A 477 16.16 -6.15 -26.17
C ASN A 477 16.42 -6.67 -24.74
N GLY A 478 15.98 -5.89 -23.75
CA GLY A 478 16.38 -6.00 -22.34
C GLY A 478 16.44 -7.42 -21.78
N GLN A 479 17.25 -7.61 -20.75
CA GLN A 479 17.39 -8.89 -20.07
C GLN A 479 16.30 -9.06 -19.02
N PRO A 480 15.80 -10.28 -18.77
CA PRO A 480 14.88 -10.54 -17.67
C PRO A 480 15.43 -10.05 -16.33
N VAL A 481 14.60 -9.42 -15.52
CA VAL A 481 14.93 -9.07 -14.15
C VAL A 481 14.74 -10.32 -13.28
N ASN A 482 15.85 -10.91 -12.85
CA ASN A 482 15.84 -11.94 -11.81
C ASN A 482 15.76 -11.25 -10.45
N VAL A 483 14.53 -11.06 -9.98
CA VAL A 483 14.29 -10.68 -8.60
C VAL A 483 14.65 -11.90 -7.78
N MET A 484 15.82 -11.88 -7.13
CA MET A 484 16.24 -12.95 -6.23
C MET A 484 15.23 -13.01 -5.07
N SER A 485 14.21 -13.85 -5.20
CA SER A 485 13.54 -14.41 -4.04
C SER A 485 14.63 -15.12 -3.25
N SER A 486 14.86 -14.72 -2.00
CA SER A 486 15.82 -15.34 -1.07
C SER A 486 15.41 -16.77 -0.64
N VAL A 487 14.70 -17.50 -1.50
CA VAL A 487 14.50 -18.93 -1.36
C VAL A 487 15.66 -19.61 -2.08
N ALA A 488 16.75 -19.83 -1.36
CA ALA A 488 17.73 -20.81 -1.77
C ALA A 488 17.00 -22.14 -1.98
N GLN A 489 16.80 -22.55 -3.22
CA GLN A 489 16.29 -23.89 -3.55
C GLN A 489 17.28 -24.88 -2.92
N PRO A 490 16.87 -25.76 -1.99
CA PRO A 490 17.75 -26.79 -1.47
C PRO A 490 18.16 -27.68 -2.65
N GLY A 491 19.47 -27.77 -2.91
CA GLY A 491 19.99 -28.70 -3.90
C GLY A 491 19.50 -30.12 -3.58
N THR A 492 18.94 -30.81 -4.57
CA THR A 492 18.47 -32.18 -4.39
C THR A 492 19.66 -33.10 -4.18
N THR A 493 19.80 -33.67 -2.98
CA THR A 493 20.76 -34.75 -2.72
C THR A 493 20.11 -36.09 -3.07
N ILE A 494 20.55 -36.73 -4.15
CA ILE A 494 20.21 -38.13 -4.46
C ILE A 494 21.46 -38.97 -4.21
N GLY A 495 21.40 -39.89 -3.25
CA GLY A 495 22.48 -40.88 -3.02
C GLY A 495 23.81 -40.30 -2.53
N GLY A 496 23.79 -39.23 -1.72
CA GLY A 496 25.02 -38.65 -1.14
C GLY A 496 25.81 -37.72 -2.06
N LEU A 497 25.27 -37.40 -3.25
CA LEU A 497 25.83 -36.42 -4.17
C LEU A 497 24.91 -35.19 -4.23
N THR A 498 25.39 -34.04 -3.77
CA THR A 498 24.67 -32.76 -3.88
C THR A 498 24.97 -32.17 -5.25
N ILE A 499 23.97 -32.14 -6.14
CA ILE A 499 24.08 -31.46 -7.43
C ILE A 499 23.84 -29.97 -7.16
N PRO A 500 24.83 -29.07 -7.34
CA PRO A 500 24.57 -27.64 -7.29
C PRO A 500 23.56 -27.31 -8.39
N ALA A 501 22.55 -26.49 -8.07
CA ALA A 501 21.58 -26.02 -9.07
C ALA A 501 22.36 -25.36 -10.22
N GLN A 502 22.34 -25.99 -11.40
CA GLN A 502 22.86 -25.37 -12.61
C GLN A 502 21.95 -24.20 -12.94
N ILE A 503 22.51 -23.00 -12.86
CA ILE A 503 21.86 -21.79 -13.36
C ILE A 503 21.92 -21.91 -14.88
N GLU A 504 20.84 -22.36 -15.52
CA GLU A 504 20.76 -22.31 -16.98
C GLU A 504 20.81 -20.85 -17.43
N PRO A 505 21.57 -20.51 -18.49
CA PRO A 505 21.55 -19.17 -19.07
C PRO A 505 20.15 -18.89 -19.60
N THR A 506 19.44 -17.96 -18.96
CA THR A 506 18.11 -17.54 -19.36
C THR A 506 18.12 -17.00 -20.78
N VAL A 507 17.35 -17.64 -21.67
CA VAL A 507 17.13 -17.25 -23.05
C VAL A 507 16.65 -15.80 -23.10
N SER A 508 17.33 -14.94 -23.88
CA SER A 508 16.88 -13.59 -24.19
C SER A 508 15.55 -13.67 -24.95
N THR A 509 14.43 -13.55 -24.25
CA THR A 509 13.13 -13.37 -24.89
C THR A 509 13.08 -11.94 -25.42
N SER A 510 13.24 -11.77 -26.73
CA SER A 510 12.82 -10.56 -27.44
C SER A 510 11.29 -10.47 -27.37
N GLY A 511 10.77 -10.11 -26.21
CA GLY A 511 9.36 -9.83 -26.00
C GLY A 511 8.98 -8.51 -26.65
N ASN A 512 7.74 -8.39 -27.12
CA ASN A 512 7.21 -7.13 -27.64
C ASN A 512 7.04 -6.15 -26.48
N VAL A 513 8.02 -5.27 -26.27
CA VAL A 513 7.99 -4.22 -25.23
C VAL A 513 6.83 -3.25 -25.48
N ASP A 514 5.85 -3.22 -24.58
CA ASP A 514 4.64 -2.39 -24.69
C ASP A 514 4.68 -1.11 -23.83
N ALA A 515 5.66 -1.04 -22.92
CA ALA A 515 5.99 0.13 -22.12
C ALA A 515 7.50 0.24 -21.86
N VAL A 516 8.04 1.46 -21.78
CA VAL A 516 9.40 1.74 -21.29
C VAL A 516 9.34 2.70 -20.12
N TYR A 517 9.94 2.32 -18.99
CA TYR A 517 10.17 3.22 -17.87
C TYR A 517 11.63 3.71 -17.88
N ILE A 518 11.84 5.02 -17.93
CA ILE A 518 13.14 5.66 -18.14
C ILE A 518 13.53 6.47 -16.90
N LEU A 519 14.59 6.04 -16.22
CA LEU A 519 15.23 6.82 -15.14
C LEU A 519 16.41 7.59 -15.73
N ALA A 520 16.22 8.85 -16.11
CA ALA A 520 17.25 9.66 -16.77
C ALA A 520 17.20 11.12 -16.31
N THR A 521 18.29 11.86 -16.53
CA THR A 521 18.29 13.34 -16.51
C THR A 521 17.71 13.90 -17.81
N PRO A 522 17.33 15.19 -17.89
CA PRO A 522 16.81 15.78 -19.13
C PRO A 522 17.79 15.65 -20.30
N ASP A 523 19.10 15.84 -20.06
CA ASP A 523 20.15 15.72 -21.08
C ASP A 523 20.30 14.28 -21.60
N GLU A 524 20.15 13.29 -20.73
CA GLU A 524 20.17 11.88 -21.12
C GLU A 524 18.88 11.51 -21.86
N LEU A 525 17.72 11.98 -21.39
CA LEU A 525 16.43 11.72 -21.99
C LEU A 525 16.31 12.29 -23.41
N ALA A 526 16.86 13.49 -23.64
CA ALA A 526 16.98 14.11 -24.96
C ALA A 526 17.76 13.24 -25.97
N LEU A 527 18.62 12.34 -25.49
CA LEU A 527 19.33 11.39 -26.35
C LEU A 527 18.59 10.05 -26.44
N ILE A 528 18.02 9.58 -25.33
CA ILE A 528 17.37 8.27 -25.23
C ILE A 528 16.09 8.23 -26.08
N LYS A 529 15.23 9.26 -26.02
CA LYS A 529 13.93 9.21 -26.70
C LYS A 529 14.08 9.12 -28.24
N PRO A 530 14.92 9.92 -28.92
CA PRO A 530 15.16 9.74 -30.34
C PRO A 530 15.69 8.35 -30.72
N MET A 531 16.52 7.74 -29.86
CA MET A 531 17.01 6.38 -30.07
C MET A 531 15.88 5.35 -29.99
N ILE A 532 14.91 5.53 -29.10
CA ILE A 532 13.72 4.69 -29.01
C ILE A 532 12.85 4.89 -30.26
N ASP A 533 12.57 6.14 -30.63
CA ASP A 533 11.70 6.48 -31.76
C ASP A 533 12.24 5.90 -33.08
N MET A 534 13.57 5.83 -33.25
CA MET A 534 14.21 5.21 -34.42
C MET A 534 14.04 3.68 -34.47
N HIS A 535 13.96 3.03 -33.31
CA HIS A 535 13.79 1.57 -33.19
C HIS A 535 12.33 1.12 -33.22
N THR A 536 11.40 1.96 -32.78
CA THR A 536 9.96 1.66 -32.80
C THR A 536 9.37 1.90 -34.19
N THR A 537 8.79 0.89 -34.82
CA THR A 537 8.02 1.07 -36.06
C THR A 537 6.68 1.74 -35.76
N SER A 538 6.13 2.51 -36.70
CA SER A 538 4.89 3.29 -36.53
C SER A 538 3.63 2.49 -36.10
N GLN A 539 3.69 1.15 -36.12
CA GLN A 539 2.61 0.24 -35.72
C GLN A 539 2.72 -0.24 -34.25
N SER A 540 3.86 -0.02 -33.58
CA SER A 540 4.14 -0.41 -32.19
C SER A 540 4.50 0.83 -31.38
N ARG A 541 3.50 1.63 -30.99
CA ARG A 541 3.73 2.76 -30.06
C ARG A 541 3.91 2.22 -28.64
N THR A 542 5.15 1.92 -28.29
CA THR A 542 5.54 1.65 -26.91
C THR A 542 5.26 2.89 -26.06
N ALA A 543 4.55 2.73 -24.95
CA ALA A 543 4.25 3.85 -24.06
C ALA A 543 5.51 4.22 -23.26
N LEU A 544 5.86 5.50 -23.19
CA LEU A 544 7.06 5.97 -22.52
C LEU A 544 6.69 6.64 -21.19
N TYR A 545 7.38 6.23 -20.14
CA TYR A 545 7.22 6.73 -18.78
C TYR A 545 8.58 7.16 -18.23
N ALA A 546 8.62 8.18 -17.39
CA ALA A 546 9.83 8.65 -16.73
C ALA A 546 9.58 9.12 -15.29
N SER A 547 10.65 9.24 -14.51
CA SER A 547 10.58 9.86 -13.18
C SER A 547 10.65 11.39 -13.23
N SER A 548 10.38 12.05 -12.11
CA SER A 548 10.57 13.49 -11.90
C SER A 548 11.99 14.00 -12.29
N ARG A 549 13.00 13.13 -12.18
CA ARG A 549 14.40 13.41 -12.57
C ARG A 549 14.55 13.85 -14.03
N SER A 550 13.66 13.40 -14.90
CA SER A 550 13.69 13.72 -16.34
C SER A 550 13.17 15.12 -16.65
N PHE A 551 12.65 15.84 -15.65
CA PHE A 551 12.01 17.14 -15.82
C PHE A 551 12.64 18.22 -14.93
N GLN A 552 12.96 19.35 -15.57
CA GLN A 552 13.58 20.55 -14.99
C GLN A 552 12.90 21.78 -15.60
N ALA A 553 13.03 22.93 -14.95
CA ALA A 553 12.54 24.16 -15.52
C ALA A 553 13.41 24.62 -16.70
N GLY A 554 12.81 25.39 -17.61
CA GLY A 554 13.56 26.05 -18.69
C GLY A 554 13.96 25.16 -19.86
N LEU A 555 13.44 23.92 -19.95
CA LEU A 555 13.72 23.00 -21.05
C LEU A 555 13.22 23.48 -22.43
N GLY A 556 12.46 24.58 -22.49
CA GLY A 556 12.07 25.23 -23.74
C GLY A 556 10.99 24.46 -24.55
N PRO A 557 10.46 25.06 -25.63
CA PRO A 557 9.44 24.44 -26.47
C PRO A 557 9.98 23.25 -27.27
N ASP A 558 11.24 23.30 -27.73
CA ASP A 558 11.83 22.25 -28.56
C ASP A 558 11.93 20.92 -27.81
N PHE A 559 12.41 20.94 -26.56
CA PHE A 559 12.43 19.75 -25.72
C PHE A 559 11.02 19.21 -25.48
N ARG A 560 10.03 20.09 -25.26
CA ARG A 560 8.64 19.66 -25.03
C ARG A 560 8.04 18.97 -26.25
N LEU A 561 8.34 19.48 -27.45
CA LEU A 561 7.95 18.85 -28.71
C LEU A 561 8.66 17.51 -28.89
N GLU A 562 9.97 17.46 -28.61
CA GLU A 562 10.75 16.22 -28.71
C GLU A 562 10.24 15.16 -27.73
N MET A 563 9.82 15.56 -26.53
CA MET A 563 9.27 14.68 -25.49
C MET A 563 7.76 14.40 -25.63
N GLU A 564 7.13 14.74 -26.76
CA GLU A 564 5.72 14.45 -26.97
C GLU A 564 5.40 12.95 -26.78
N GLY A 565 4.33 12.67 -26.04
CA GLY A 565 3.89 11.30 -25.72
C GLY A 565 4.57 10.66 -24.50
N LEU A 566 5.61 11.27 -23.93
CA LEU A 566 6.22 10.83 -22.67
C LEU A 566 5.36 11.26 -21.47
N GLN A 567 5.07 10.32 -20.57
CA GLN A 567 4.45 10.59 -19.28
C GLN A 567 5.51 10.55 -18.18
N PHE A 568 5.40 11.38 -17.15
CA PHE A 568 6.33 11.34 -16.01
C PHE A 568 5.65 11.63 -14.68
N SER A 569 6.21 11.10 -13.60
CA SER A 569 5.78 11.36 -12.23
C SER A 569 6.30 12.70 -11.74
N GLU A 570 5.49 13.42 -10.97
CA GLU A 570 5.90 14.68 -10.34
C GLU A 570 5.02 15.00 -9.12
N ILE A 571 5.53 15.80 -8.19
CA ILE A 571 4.75 16.29 -7.07
C ILE A 571 3.55 17.16 -7.53
N PRO A 572 2.40 17.13 -6.84
CA PRO A 572 1.21 17.88 -7.25
C PRO A 572 1.46 19.38 -7.48
N LEU A 573 2.32 20.00 -6.67
CA LEU A 573 2.66 21.42 -6.78
C LEU A 573 3.22 21.77 -8.18
N LEU A 574 4.14 20.95 -8.69
CA LEU A 574 4.76 21.14 -10.01
C LEU A 574 3.86 20.62 -11.15
N ALA A 575 2.96 19.68 -10.86
CA ALA A 575 1.91 19.24 -11.79
C ALA A 575 0.78 20.29 -11.98
N GLY A 576 0.79 21.38 -11.21
CA GLY A 576 -0.13 22.50 -11.37
C GLY A 576 -1.35 22.46 -10.45
N SER A 577 -1.32 21.70 -9.36
CA SER A 577 -2.41 21.68 -8.37
C SER A 577 -2.65 23.05 -7.71
N ASN A 578 -1.60 23.88 -7.62
CA ASN A 578 -1.68 25.25 -7.12
C ASN A 578 -0.76 26.20 -7.91
N PRO A 579 -1.25 26.80 -9.01
CA PRO A 579 -0.44 27.62 -9.90
C PRO A 579 0.15 28.87 -9.22
N ALA A 580 -0.58 29.47 -8.28
CA ALA A 580 -0.15 30.67 -7.57
C ALA A 580 1.03 30.37 -6.64
N LEU A 581 0.90 29.32 -5.82
CA LEU A 581 1.99 28.87 -4.94
C LEU A 581 3.18 28.40 -5.77
N MET A 582 2.94 27.66 -6.87
CA MET A 582 3.99 27.19 -7.76
C MET A 582 4.78 28.37 -8.35
N GLN A 583 4.11 29.40 -8.87
CA GLN A 583 4.78 30.57 -9.44
C GLN A 583 5.59 31.34 -8.38
N GLN A 584 5.04 31.51 -7.18
CA GLN A 584 5.74 32.14 -6.06
C GLN A 584 7.03 31.37 -5.71
N VAL A 585 6.91 30.07 -5.44
CA VAL A 585 8.03 29.22 -5.01
C VAL A 585 9.06 29.04 -6.13
N ALA A 586 8.63 28.84 -7.37
CA ALA A 586 9.53 28.72 -8.52
C ALA A 586 10.34 30.02 -8.71
N SER A 587 9.72 31.19 -8.60
CA SER A 587 10.44 32.47 -8.70
C SER A 587 11.48 32.65 -7.59
N GLN A 588 11.14 32.23 -6.37
CA GLN A 588 12.02 32.28 -5.20
C GLN A 588 13.28 31.43 -5.39
N PHE A 589 13.15 30.25 -6.00
CA PHE A 589 14.27 29.33 -6.25
C PHE A 589 14.85 29.45 -7.67
N LYS A 590 14.63 30.56 -8.38
CA LYS A 590 15.14 30.80 -9.74
C LYS A 590 14.79 29.66 -10.72
N ASN A 591 13.63 29.06 -10.53
CA ASN A 591 13.12 27.89 -11.24
C ASN A 591 13.94 26.60 -11.07
N ASP A 592 14.73 26.45 -10.00
CA ASP A 592 15.33 25.15 -9.66
C ASP A 592 14.26 24.22 -9.07
N TYR A 593 13.70 23.34 -9.89
CA TYR A 593 12.65 22.39 -9.47
C TYR A 593 13.14 21.40 -8.42
N SER A 594 14.44 21.15 -8.31
CA SER A 594 15.00 20.34 -7.23
C SER A 594 14.75 21.02 -5.87
N LEU A 595 14.92 22.34 -5.80
CA LEU A 595 14.64 23.12 -4.60
C LEU A 595 13.14 23.31 -4.36
N VAL A 596 12.33 23.44 -5.41
CA VAL A 596 10.86 23.49 -5.28
C VAL A 596 10.32 22.18 -4.67
N ARG A 597 10.82 21.02 -5.09
CA ARG A 597 10.45 19.72 -4.51
C ARG A 597 10.81 19.64 -3.03
N LEU A 598 11.99 20.12 -2.64
CA LEU A 598 12.42 20.17 -1.24
C LEU A 598 11.62 21.17 -0.39
N TYR A 599 11.18 22.28 -0.99
CA TYR A 599 10.24 23.19 -0.34
C TYR A 599 8.90 22.50 -0.05
N ALA A 600 8.34 21.79 -1.04
CA ALA A 600 7.12 21.01 -0.84
C ALA A 600 7.31 19.91 0.22
N MET A 601 8.44 19.20 0.20
CA MET A 601 8.81 18.25 1.25
C MET A 601 8.83 18.89 2.64
N GLY A 602 9.32 20.13 2.77
CA GLY A 602 9.26 20.88 4.02
C GLY A 602 7.82 21.12 4.50
N MET A 603 6.92 21.49 3.58
CA MET A 603 5.51 21.68 3.90
C MET A 603 4.85 20.38 4.35
N ASP A 604 5.11 19.28 3.65
CA ASP A 604 4.55 17.97 3.96
C ASP A 604 5.14 17.41 5.26
N ALA A 605 6.43 17.65 5.54
CA ALA A 605 7.06 17.28 6.79
C ALA A 605 6.40 17.98 8.00
N TRP A 606 5.92 19.22 7.85
CA TRP A 606 5.12 19.88 8.88
C TRP A 606 3.75 19.20 9.05
N ALA A 607 3.07 18.86 7.96
CA ALA A 607 1.79 18.17 8.01
C ALA A 607 1.92 16.79 8.68
N LEU A 608 2.92 16.00 8.27
CA LEU A 608 3.25 14.68 8.84
C LEU A 608 3.66 14.79 10.31
N ALA A 609 4.44 15.80 10.68
CA ALA A 609 4.84 16.01 12.07
C ALA A 609 3.63 16.23 13.00
N ASN A 610 2.59 16.92 12.53
CA ASN A 610 1.36 17.12 13.30
C ASN A 610 0.46 15.88 13.37
N HIS A 611 0.67 14.90 12.48
CA HIS A 611 -0.06 13.63 12.41
C HIS A 611 0.85 12.44 12.64
N PHE A 612 1.98 12.62 13.36
CA PHE A 612 2.97 11.57 13.52
C PHE A 612 2.42 10.32 14.21
N ALA A 613 1.45 10.49 15.11
CA ALA A 613 0.79 9.37 15.80
C ALA A 613 -0.11 8.52 14.89
N ASP A 614 -0.47 9.04 13.70
CA ASP A 614 -1.31 8.35 12.72
C ASP A 614 -0.48 7.58 11.66
N LEU A 615 0.85 7.78 11.65
CA LEU A 615 1.80 7.07 10.78
C LEU A 615 2.19 5.72 11.40
#